data_AF-A0A397JIW8-F1
#
_entry.id   AF-A0A397JIW8-F1
#
_cell.length_a   1.000
_cell.length_b   1.000
_cell.length_c   1.000
_cell.angle_alpha   90.00
_cell.angle_beta   90.00
_cell.angle_gamma   90.00
#
_symmetry.space_group_name_H-M   'P 1'
#
loop_
_entity.id
_entity.type
_entity.pdbx_description
1 polymer ?
#
loop_
_entity_poly.entity_id
_entity_poly.type
_entity_poly.pdbx_seq_one_letter_code
_entity_poly.pdbx_strand_id
1 'polypeptide(L)'
;MKECFNSNTSNLAGLEQVNNYFWSIPNLNIYAATVPDRMHHLDLGLFKYQIEFTMELLKKKESLNKVNERIADIPRHSQLKVFQKGIQLSRLTASEYRDMMKIMVFVVDDLQIEDLSEVYVTWNEMYLLSRSEKFKESDLENFQKFPKLHSWIYHIIDTIREYGAINGYTTETYESLHKTYVKIPYRLSNKKEVEKQIMENIRR
;
A
#
# COMPACT_ATOMS: atom_id res chain seq x y z
N MET A 1 22.00 13.81 5.92
CA MET A 1 22.64 12.50 6.20
C MET A 1 24.13 12.47 5.85
N LYS A 2 24.56 12.66 4.59
CA LYS A 2 26.00 12.67 4.22
C LYS A 2 26.81 13.71 5.00
N GLU A 3 26.25 14.91 5.18
CA GLU A 3 26.85 15.97 5.98
C GLU A 3 27.02 15.57 7.45
N CYS A 4 25.98 15.02 8.08
CA CYS A 4 26.01 14.53 9.47
C CYS A 4 27.01 13.37 9.69
N PHE A 5 27.21 12.53 8.66
CA PHE A 5 28.23 11.49 8.67
C PHE A 5 29.64 12.10 8.61
N ASN A 6 29.86 13.04 7.70
CA ASN A 6 31.15 13.71 7.53
C ASN A 6 31.54 14.56 8.75
N SER A 7 30.56 15.14 9.46
CA SER A 7 30.80 15.92 10.67
C SER A 7 30.91 15.09 11.95
N ASN A 8 30.86 13.76 11.88
CA ASN A 8 30.82 12.86 13.05
C ASN A 8 29.70 13.18 14.05
N THR A 9 28.62 13.86 13.62
CA THR A 9 27.49 14.21 14.49
C THR A 9 26.36 13.18 14.42
N SER A 10 26.60 12.02 13.80
CA SER A 10 25.61 10.96 13.60
C SER A 10 25.00 10.47 14.92
N ASN A 11 25.82 10.35 15.98
CA ASN A 11 25.36 9.95 17.32
C ASN A 11 24.36 10.93 17.95
N LEU A 12 24.46 12.24 17.65
CA LEU A 12 23.53 13.25 18.15
C LEU A 12 22.14 13.12 17.49
N ALA A 13 22.09 12.54 16.29
CA ALA A 13 20.86 12.28 15.54
C ALA A 13 20.36 10.83 15.71
N GLY A 14 20.98 10.03 16.58
CA GLY A 14 20.64 8.60 16.75
C GLY A 14 20.95 7.74 15.52
N LEU A 15 21.89 8.15 14.68
CA LEU A 15 22.28 7.45 13.45
C LEU A 15 23.58 6.67 13.68
N GLU A 16 23.61 5.41 13.23
CA GLU A 16 24.85 4.65 13.16
C GLU A 16 25.77 5.15 12.06
N GLN A 17 27.07 5.16 12.32
CA GLN A 17 28.07 5.67 11.40
C GLN A 17 28.45 4.62 10.35
N VAL A 18 27.53 4.35 9.43
CA VAL A 18 27.74 3.42 8.31
C VAL A 18 28.01 4.21 7.03
N ASN A 19 29.15 3.94 6.38
CA ASN A 19 29.48 4.57 5.11
C ASN A 19 28.53 4.09 4.00
N ASN A 20 27.84 5.02 3.34
CA ASN A 20 26.91 4.69 2.25
C ASN A 20 27.64 4.72 0.89
N TYR A 21 27.71 3.56 0.23
CA TYR A 21 28.37 3.41 -1.08
C TYR A 21 27.86 4.40 -2.13
N PHE A 22 26.56 4.69 -2.16
CA PHE A 22 25.97 5.60 -3.15
C PHE A 22 26.49 7.04 -3.06
N TRP A 23 27.08 7.45 -1.92
CA TRP A 23 27.70 8.78 -1.80
C TRP A 23 28.96 8.97 -2.64
N SER A 24 29.54 7.88 -3.15
CA SER A 24 30.69 7.89 -4.04
C SER A 24 30.34 8.14 -5.51
N ILE A 25 29.06 8.00 -5.89
CA ILE A 25 28.59 8.18 -7.26
C ILE A 25 28.30 9.68 -7.49
N PRO A 26 29.00 10.35 -8.42
CA PRO A 26 28.76 11.77 -8.69
C PRO A 26 27.34 12.03 -9.19
N ASN A 27 26.75 13.16 -8.80
CA ASN A 27 25.42 13.62 -9.24
C ASN A 27 24.25 12.67 -8.92
N LEU A 28 24.45 11.66 -8.07
CA LEU A 28 23.38 10.79 -7.59
C LEU A 28 22.90 11.24 -6.20
N ASN A 29 21.63 11.61 -6.09
CA ASN A 29 20.97 11.72 -4.79
C ASN A 29 20.18 10.44 -4.51
N ILE A 30 20.78 9.50 -3.78
CA ILE A 30 20.12 8.23 -3.41
C ILE A 30 18.80 8.44 -2.64
N TYR A 31 18.68 9.55 -1.90
CA TYR A 31 17.47 9.85 -1.14
C TYR A 31 16.32 10.35 -2.02
N ALA A 32 16.60 10.79 -3.25
CA ALA A 32 15.57 11.09 -4.24
C ALA A 32 15.07 9.82 -4.96
N ALA A 33 15.78 8.69 -4.84
CA ALA A 33 15.37 7.44 -5.49
C ALA A 33 14.22 6.72 -4.77
N THR A 34 13.89 7.13 -3.55
CA THR A 34 12.80 6.53 -2.78
C THR A 34 11.46 7.14 -3.17
N VAL A 35 10.76 6.46 -4.07
CA VAL A 35 9.39 6.81 -4.47
C VAL A 35 8.38 6.00 -3.65
N PRO A 36 7.27 6.59 -3.19
CA PRO A 36 6.22 5.85 -2.48
C PRO A 36 5.66 4.72 -3.33
N ASP A 37 5.79 3.49 -2.85
CA ASP A 37 5.15 2.34 -3.50
C ASP A 37 3.65 2.34 -3.19
N ARG A 38 2.85 2.63 -4.21
CA ARG A 38 1.39 2.67 -4.14
C ARG A 38 0.78 1.42 -3.48
N MET A 39 1.28 0.23 -3.77
CA MET A 39 0.70 -1.01 -3.22
C MET A 39 0.93 -1.10 -1.71
N HIS A 40 2.17 -0.93 -1.26
CA HIS A 40 2.50 -0.99 0.16
C HIS A 40 1.93 0.18 0.95
N HIS A 41 1.88 1.35 0.32
CA HIS A 41 1.49 2.57 0.98
C HIS A 41 -0.03 2.74 1.06
N LEU A 42 -0.75 2.47 -0.03
CA LEU A 42 -2.20 2.66 -0.11
C LEU A 42 -2.95 1.38 0.21
N ASP A 43 -2.72 0.31 -0.57
CA ASP A 43 -3.50 -0.93 -0.46
C ASP A 43 -3.21 -1.63 0.88
N LEU A 44 -1.94 -1.85 1.19
CA LEU A 44 -1.48 -2.57 2.39
C LEU A 44 -1.17 -1.67 3.59
N GLY A 45 -1.15 -0.35 3.39
CA GLY A 45 -0.80 0.63 4.41
C GLY A 45 -2.03 1.36 4.93
N LEU A 46 -2.36 2.49 4.32
CA LEU A 46 -3.42 3.40 4.77
C LEU A 46 -4.80 2.73 4.77
N PHE A 47 -5.19 2.03 3.70
CA PHE A 47 -6.50 1.40 3.64
C PHE A 47 -6.64 0.25 4.64
N LYS A 48 -5.60 -0.57 4.78
CA LYS A 48 -5.53 -1.60 5.81
C LYS A 48 -5.81 -1.01 7.19
N TYR A 49 -5.13 0.08 7.53
CA TYR A 49 -5.34 0.77 8.80
C TYR A 49 -6.76 1.33 8.94
N GLN A 50 -7.31 1.95 7.90
CA GLN A 50 -8.69 2.45 7.88
C GLN A 50 -9.70 1.33 8.16
N ILE A 51 -9.52 0.16 7.55
CA ILE A 51 -10.37 -1.01 7.79
C ILE A 51 -10.20 -1.52 9.22
N GLU A 52 -8.97 -1.70 9.70
CA GLU A 52 -8.68 -2.15 11.06
C GLU A 52 -9.35 -1.24 12.09
N PHE A 53 -9.18 0.07 11.95
CA PHE A 53 -9.82 1.08 12.78
C PHE A 53 -11.35 1.00 12.73
N THR A 54 -11.92 0.90 11.52
CA THR A 54 -13.37 0.81 11.32
C THR A 54 -13.95 -0.42 12.01
N MET A 55 -13.27 -1.56 11.89
CA MET A 55 -13.69 -2.81 12.51
C MET A 55 -13.61 -2.77 14.04
N GLU A 56 -12.60 -2.09 14.61
CA GLU A 56 -12.54 -1.84 16.05
C GLU A 56 -13.64 -0.90 16.54
N LEU A 57 -13.95 0.15 15.77
CA LEU A 57 -15.04 1.07 16.07
C LEU A 57 -16.40 0.36 16.06
N LEU A 58 -16.65 -0.47 15.05
CA LEU A 58 -17.90 -1.22 14.90
C LEU A 58 -18.08 -2.32 15.96
N LYS A 59 -16.97 -2.89 16.46
CA LYS A 59 -16.99 -3.76 17.64
C LYS A 59 -17.51 -3.03 18.87
N LYS A 60 -17.00 -1.82 19.14
CA LYS A 60 -17.40 -1.01 20.30
C LYS A 60 -18.87 -0.55 20.23
N LYS A 61 -19.41 -0.43 19.01
CA LYS A 61 -20.80 -0.03 18.75
C LYS A 61 -21.77 -1.21 18.61
N GLU A 62 -21.30 -2.44 18.80
CA GLU A 62 -22.09 -3.68 18.65
C GLU A 62 -22.71 -3.87 17.24
N SER A 63 -22.22 -3.13 16.23
CA SER A 63 -22.69 -3.18 14.84
C SER A 63 -21.91 -4.16 13.97
N LEU A 64 -20.95 -4.90 14.54
CA LEU A 64 -20.09 -5.81 13.78
C LEU A 64 -20.87 -6.95 13.09
N ASN A 65 -21.92 -7.47 13.73
CA ASN A 65 -22.72 -8.55 13.13
C ASN A 65 -23.43 -8.06 11.87
N LYS A 66 -23.99 -6.84 11.89
CA LYS A 66 -24.62 -6.22 10.71
C LYS A 66 -23.66 -6.07 9.54
N VAL A 67 -22.39 -5.73 9.81
CA VAL A 67 -21.34 -5.65 8.79
C VAL A 67 -21.12 -7.01 8.13
N ASN A 68 -20.98 -8.06 8.94
CA ASN A 68 -20.76 -9.41 8.42
C ASN A 68 -21.96 -9.93 7.63
N GLU A 69 -23.18 -9.64 8.09
CA GLU A 69 -24.44 -9.94 7.37
C GLU A 69 -24.46 -9.23 6.01
N ARG A 70 -24.25 -7.91 5.99
CA ARG A 70 -24.23 -7.12 4.74
C ARG A 70 -23.17 -7.58 3.75
N ILE A 71 -22.00 -8.00 4.24
CA ILE A 71 -20.95 -8.55 3.38
C ILE A 71 -21.36 -9.89 2.77
N ALA A 72 -22.08 -10.72 3.54
CA ALA A 72 -22.59 -11.99 3.04
C ALA A 72 -23.71 -11.80 2.01
N ASP A 73 -24.48 -10.72 2.11
CA ASP A 73 -25.56 -10.36 1.18
C ASP A 73 -25.07 -9.78 -0.15
N ILE A 74 -23.79 -9.42 -0.27
CA ILE A 74 -23.24 -8.90 -1.53
C ILE A 74 -23.35 -9.97 -2.63
N PRO A 75 -23.97 -9.65 -3.78
CA PRO A 75 -24.07 -10.57 -4.90
C PRO A 75 -22.70 -11.04 -5.39
N ARG A 76 -22.59 -12.34 -5.71
CA ARG A 76 -21.36 -12.92 -6.25
C ARG A 76 -21.07 -12.32 -7.63
N HIS A 77 -19.82 -11.91 -7.84
CA HIS A 77 -19.33 -11.42 -9.12
C HIS A 77 -17.94 -11.99 -9.38
N SER A 78 -17.62 -12.31 -10.64
CA SER A 78 -16.36 -12.97 -11.00
C SER A 78 -15.11 -12.13 -10.71
N GLN A 79 -15.26 -10.80 -10.69
CA GLN A 79 -14.19 -9.83 -10.41
C GLN A 79 -14.20 -9.32 -8.95
N LEU A 80 -14.95 -9.96 -8.06
CA LEU A 80 -15.03 -9.57 -6.65
C LEU A 80 -14.89 -10.81 -5.78
N LYS A 81 -13.85 -10.84 -4.94
CA LYS A 81 -13.73 -11.89 -3.94
C LYS A 81 -14.78 -11.70 -2.83
N VAL A 82 -15.56 -12.73 -2.56
CA VAL A 82 -16.63 -12.70 -1.55
C VAL A 82 -16.13 -13.23 -0.21
N PHE A 83 -16.32 -12.44 0.86
CA PHE A 83 -15.92 -12.77 2.22
C PHE A 83 -17.05 -13.48 2.98
N GLN A 84 -17.31 -14.74 2.65
CA GLN A 84 -18.48 -15.50 3.18
C GLN A 84 -18.54 -15.67 4.71
N LYS A 85 -17.42 -15.49 5.41
CA LYS A 85 -17.33 -15.64 6.88
C LYS A 85 -17.03 -14.31 7.58
N GLY A 86 -17.37 -13.19 6.95
CA GLY A 86 -17.01 -11.85 7.42
C GLY A 86 -15.54 -11.49 7.16
N ILE A 87 -15.13 -10.33 7.67
CA ILE A 87 -13.78 -9.79 7.44
C ILE A 87 -12.80 -10.38 8.45
N GLN A 88 -11.87 -11.21 7.96
CA GLN A 88 -10.69 -11.64 8.73
C GLN A 88 -9.45 -10.86 8.27
N LEU A 89 -9.02 -9.89 9.08
CA LEU A 89 -7.96 -8.94 8.71
C LEU A 89 -6.55 -9.51 8.71
N SER A 90 -6.31 -10.65 9.38
CA SER A 90 -4.96 -11.11 9.69
C SER A 90 -4.13 -11.56 8.49
N ARG A 91 -4.71 -11.72 7.28
CA ARG A 91 -4.00 -12.25 6.10
C ARG A 91 -4.55 -11.79 4.74
N LEU A 92 -4.99 -10.54 4.63
CA LEU A 92 -5.48 -10.02 3.35
C LEU A 92 -4.34 -9.58 2.43
N THR A 93 -4.46 -9.92 1.16
CA THR A 93 -3.61 -9.49 0.05
C THR A 93 -4.02 -8.10 -0.45
N ALA A 94 -3.13 -7.42 -1.18
CA ALA A 94 -3.46 -6.12 -1.80
C ALA A 94 -4.70 -6.20 -2.71
N SER A 95 -4.85 -7.29 -3.47
CA SER A 95 -6.06 -7.52 -4.28
C SER A 95 -7.33 -7.65 -3.45
N GLU A 96 -7.26 -8.28 -2.28
CA GLU A 96 -8.42 -8.42 -1.40
C GLU A 96 -8.81 -7.09 -0.77
N TYR A 97 -7.82 -6.26 -0.37
CA TYR A 97 -8.10 -4.90 0.08
C TYR A 97 -8.75 -4.05 -1.03
N ARG A 98 -8.30 -4.17 -2.28
CA ARG A 98 -8.94 -3.49 -3.42
C ARG A 98 -10.38 -3.96 -3.67
N ASP A 99 -10.67 -5.24 -3.44
CA ASP A 99 -12.03 -5.75 -3.49
C ASP A 99 -12.88 -5.21 -2.35
N MET A 100 -12.31 -5.09 -1.15
CA MET A 100 -12.97 -4.43 -0.02
C MET A 100 -13.29 -2.95 -0.30
N MET A 101 -12.37 -2.18 -0.89
CA MET A 101 -12.63 -0.77 -1.26
C MET A 101 -13.92 -0.60 -2.07
N LYS A 102 -14.19 -1.54 -2.99
CA LYS A 102 -15.40 -1.52 -3.85
C LYS A 102 -16.70 -1.70 -3.08
N ILE A 103 -16.67 -2.47 -1.98
CA ILE A 103 -17.89 -2.88 -1.26
C ILE A 103 -18.10 -2.10 0.05
N MET A 104 -17.04 -1.60 0.66
CA MET A 104 -17.09 -1.11 2.03
C MET A 104 -18.00 0.10 2.20
N VAL A 105 -18.12 0.98 1.20
CA VAL A 105 -19.07 2.11 1.21
C VAL A 105 -20.49 1.63 1.51
N PHE A 106 -20.95 0.59 0.82
CA PHE A 106 -22.30 0.03 1.01
C PHE A 106 -22.44 -0.74 2.33
N VAL A 107 -21.36 -1.39 2.77
CA VAL A 107 -21.36 -2.18 4.01
C VAL A 107 -21.50 -1.28 5.23
N VAL A 108 -20.80 -0.13 5.25
CA VAL A 108 -20.75 0.76 6.41
C VAL A 108 -21.85 1.83 6.41
N ASP A 109 -22.62 1.93 5.33
CA ASP A 109 -23.64 2.96 5.17
C ASP A 109 -24.73 2.85 6.25
N ASP A 110 -25.17 3.98 6.80
CA ASP A 110 -26.21 4.04 7.84
C ASP A 110 -25.96 3.10 9.06
N LEU A 111 -24.70 2.89 9.46
CA LEU A 111 -24.36 2.12 10.67
C LEU A 111 -24.39 2.96 11.97
N GLN A 112 -25.08 4.11 11.96
CA GLN A 112 -25.16 5.06 13.09
C GLN A 112 -23.78 5.58 13.55
N ILE A 113 -22.82 5.61 12.63
CA ILE A 113 -21.54 6.28 12.79
C ILE A 113 -21.52 7.41 11.79
N GLU A 114 -21.60 8.62 12.31
CA GLU A 114 -21.58 9.86 11.52
C GLU A 114 -20.36 9.88 10.60
N ASP A 115 -20.60 10.29 9.34
CA ASP A 115 -19.63 10.46 8.27
C ASP A 115 -18.79 9.23 7.88
N LEU A 116 -19.07 8.04 8.43
CA LEU A 116 -18.23 6.86 8.14
C LEU A 116 -18.27 6.49 6.66
N SER A 117 -19.44 6.47 6.03
CA SER A 117 -19.56 6.20 4.60
C SER A 117 -18.88 7.28 3.76
N GLU A 118 -18.95 8.56 4.16
CA GLU A 118 -18.26 9.67 3.49
C GLU A 118 -16.74 9.50 3.51
N VAL A 119 -16.17 9.01 4.62
CA VAL A 119 -14.73 8.69 4.69
C VAL A 119 -14.33 7.61 3.67
N TYR A 120 -15.17 6.60 3.45
CA TYR A 120 -14.91 5.58 2.42
C TYR A 120 -15.12 6.09 0.99
N VAL A 121 -16.12 6.94 0.76
CA VAL A 121 -16.33 7.60 -0.54
C VAL A 121 -15.13 8.45 -0.88
N THR A 122 -14.70 9.30 0.05
CA THR A 122 -13.51 10.14 -0.08
C THR A 122 -12.26 9.31 -0.38
N TRP A 123 -12.06 8.22 0.37
CA TRP A 123 -10.94 7.30 0.11
C TRP A 123 -11.00 6.75 -1.32
N ASN A 124 -12.16 6.30 -1.79
CA ASN A 124 -12.32 5.72 -3.11
C ASN A 124 -12.06 6.75 -4.23
N GLU A 125 -12.55 7.98 -4.09
CA GLU A 125 -12.26 9.06 -5.05
C GLU A 125 -10.75 9.33 -5.15
N MET A 126 -10.08 9.44 -4.00
CA MET A 126 -8.63 9.65 -3.93
C MET A 126 -7.85 8.47 -4.50
N TYR A 127 -8.30 7.26 -4.19
CA TYR A 127 -7.71 6.04 -4.73
C TYR A 127 -7.82 5.99 -6.25
N LEU A 128 -8.99 6.31 -6.80
CA LEU A 128 -9.22 6.38 -8.25
C LEU A 128 -8.32 7.43 -8.91
N LEU A 129 -8.27 8.65 -8.36
CA LEU A 129 -7.38 9.71 -8.86
C LEU A 129 -5.92 9.24 -8.89
N SER A 130 -5.47 8.54 -7.83
CA SER A 130 -4.10 8.04 -7.73
C SER A 130 -3.71 7.03 -8.81
N ARG A 131 -4.71 6.40 -9.45
CA ARG A 131 -4.49 5.45 -10.55
C ARG A 131 -4.44 6.11 -11.92
N SER A 132 -4.57 7.43 -12.00
CA SER A 132 -4.48 8.14 -13.27
C SER A 132 -3.09 7.99 -13.88
N GLU A 133 -3.03 7.82 -15.19
CA GLU A 133 -1.76 7.77 -15.93
C GLU A 133 -1.15 9.16 -16.15
N LYS A 134 -1.97 10.20 -16.02
CA LYS A 134 -1.59 11.60 -16.19
C LYS A 134 -2.30 12.44 -15.14
N PHE A 135 -1.60 13.44 -14.63
CA PHE A 135 -2.12 14.37 -13.64
C PHE A 135 -2.04 15.80 -14.17
N LYS A 136 -3.07 16.58 -13.89
CA LYS A 136 -3.07 18.05 -14.01
C LYS A 136 -2.89 18.65 -12.62
N GLU A 137 -2.45 19.91 -12.54
CA GLU A 137 -2.37 20.61 -11.23
C GLU A 137 -3.73 20.67 -10.54
N SER A 138 -4.84 20.79 -11.28
CA SER A 138 -6.20 20.71 -10.70
C SER A 138 -6.49 19.37 -10.01
N ASP A 139 -5.89 18.27 -10.50
CA ASP A 139 -6.03 16.95 -9.88
C ASP A 139 -5.21 16.90 -8.57
N LEU A 140 -4.06 17.58 -8.53
CA LEU A 140 -3.22 17.73 -7.34
C LEU A 140 -3.88 18.59 -6.27
N GLU A 141 -4.58 19.66 -6.67
CA GLU A 141 -5.41 20.46 -5.77
C GLU A 141 -6.51 19.62 -5.11
N ASN A 142 -7.08 18.64 -5.83
CA ASN A 142 -8.05 17.72 -5.24
C ASN A 142 -7.42 16.84 -4.14
N PHE A 143 -6.16 16.40 -4.31
CA PHE A 143 -5.45 15.68 -3.24
C PHE A 143 -5.25 16.54 -1.98
N GLN A 144 -5.08 17.86 -2.14
CA GLN A 144 -4.84 18.80 -1.04
C GLN A 144 -6.09 19.10 -0.20
N LYS A 145 -7.29 18.79 -0.71
CA LYS A 145 -8.55 18.95 0.03
C LYS A 145 -8.63 18.07 1.29
N PHE A 146 -7.68 17.13 1.45
CA PHE A 146 -7.65 16.17 2.54
C PHE A 146 -6.40 16.32 3.43
N PRO A 147 -6.30 17.44 4.20
CA PRO A 147 -5.13 17.79 5.01
C PRO A 147 -4.69 16.72 6.01
N LYS A 148 -5.63 15.89 6.49
CA LYS A 148 -5.35 14.82 7.47
C LYS A 148 -4.54 13.65 6.88
N LEU A 149 -4.44 13.58 5.56
CA LEU A 149 -3.68 12.57 4.85
C LEU A 149 -2.26 13.09 4.56
N HIS A 150 -1.47 13.30 5.62
CA HIS A 150 -0.09 13.83 5.55
C HIS A 150 0.73 13.21 4.41
N SER A 151 0.68 11.88 4.28
CA SER A 151 1.47 11.23 3.25
C SER A 151 1.04 11.56 1.82
N TRP A 152 -0.24 11.85 1.58
CA TRP A 152 -0.69 12.26 0.24
C TRP A 152 -0.15 13.64 -0.11
N ILE A 153 -0.24 14.57 0.85
CA ILE A 153 0.14 15.96 0.65
C ILE A 153 1.65 16.13 0.50
N TYR A 154 2.42 15.49 1.37
CA TYR A 154 3.86 15.72 1.47
C TYR A 154 4.73 14.69 0.73
N HIS A 155 4.16 13.56 0.29
CA HIS A 155 4.94 12.53 -0.39
C HIS A 155 4.37 12.20 -1.77
N ILE A 156 3.06 12.01 -1.90
CA ILE A 156 2.48 11.60 -3.19
C ILE A 156 2.43 12.77 -4.18
N ILE A 157 1.99 13.96 -3.76
CA ILE A 157 1.92 15.12 -4.67
C ILE A 157 3.30 15.48 -5.22
N ASP A 158 4.31 15.59 -4.34
CA ASP A 158 5.68 15.94 -4.76
C ASP A 158 6.27 14.86 -5.67
N THR A 159 6.02 13.59 -5.35
CA THR A 159 6.38 12.47 -6.24
C THR A 159 5.73 12.61 -7.62
N ILE A 160 4.44 12.94 -7.68
CA ILE A 160 3.74 13.07 -8.97
C ILE A 160 4.31 14.23 -9.78
N ARG A 161 4.69 15.34 -9.14
CA ARG A 161 5.30 16.48 -9.81
C ARG A 161 6.68 16.17 -10.35
N GLU A 162 7.51 15.46 -9.59
CA GLU A 162 8.88 15.13 -9.97
C GLU A 162 8.97 13.98 -10.98
N TYR A 163 8.15 12.94 -10.78
CA TYR A 163 8.31 11.64 -11.44
C TYR A 163 7.09 11.21 -12.27
N GLY A 164 5.96 11.91 -12.15
CA GLY A 164 4.74 11.58 -12.87
C GLY A 164 3.92 10.47 -12.18
N ALA A 165 3.22 9.67 -12.96
CA ALA A 165 2.22 8.75 -12.40
C ALA A 165 2.81 7.67 -11.48
N ILE A 166 2.27 7.58 -10.26
CA ILE A 166 2.72 6.63 -9.24
C ILE A 166 2.56 5.15 -9.63
N ASN A 167 1.72 4.86 -10.63
CA ASN A 167 1.54 3.51 -11.15
C ASN A 167 2.84 2.91 -11.71
N GLY A 168 3.76 3.75 -12.22
CA GLY A 168 5.04 3.29 -12.77
C GLY A 168 6.02 2.79 -11.70
N TYR A 169 5.79 3.14 -10.44
CA TYR A 169 6.73 2.90 -9.33
C TYR A 169 6.28 1.79 -8.38
N THR A 170 5.20 1.07 -8.71
CA THR A 170 4.73 -0.01 -7.84
C THR A 170 5.63 -1.23 -7.91
N THR A 171 5.86 -1.87 -6.75
CA THR A 171 6.67 -3.11 -6.69
C THR A 171 5.86 -4.37 -6.98
N GLU A 172 4.54 -4.27 -7.20
CA GLU A 172 3.62 -5.40 -7.38
C GLU A 172 4.12 -6.42 -8.43
N THR A 173 4.58 -5.94 -9.59
CA THR A 173 5.15 -6.79 -10.64
C THR A 173 6.41 -7.50 -10.17
N TYR A 174 7.36 -6.78 -9.58
CA TYR A 174 8.62 -7.34 -9.12
C TYR A 174 8.43 -8.32 -7.97
N GLU A 175 7.51 -8.06 -7.04
CA GLU A 175 7.16 -8.99 -5.97
C GLU A 175 6.53 -10.28 -6.50
N SER A 176 5.65 -10.17 -7.49
CA SER A 176 5.03 -11.32 -8.15
C SER A 176 6.08 -12.19 -8.86
N LEU A 177 6.99 -11.56 -9.61
CA LEU A 177 8.11 -12.23 -10.26
C LEU A 177 9.04 -12.87 -9.23
N HIS A 178 9.44 -12.15 -8.18
CA HIS A 178 10.30 -12.67 -7.12
C HIS A 178 9.66 -13.85 -6.38
N LYS A 179 8.36 -13.80 -6.13
CA LYS A 179 7.61 -14.92 -5.55
C LYS A 179 7.69 -16.16 -6.47
N THR A 180 7.45 -15.96 -7.76
CA THR A 180 7.37 -17.02 -8.77
C THR A 180 8.73 -17.64 -9.07
N TYR A 181 9.73 -16.81 -9.37
CA TYR A 181 11.03 -17.26 -9.85
C TYR A 181 12.03 -17.52 -8.72
N VAL A 182 11.88 -16.92 -7.54
CA VAL A 182 12.85 -17.08 -6.44
C VAL A 182 12.22 -17.81 -5.28
N LYS A 183 11.18 -17.28 -4.64
CA LYS A 183 10.66 -17.84 -3.37
C LYS A 183 10.11 -19.26 -3.55
N ILE A 184 9.35 -19.54 -4.61
CA ILE A 184 8.78 -20.88 -4.84
C ILE A 184 9.89 -21.90 -5.14
N PRO A 185 10.77 -21.72 -6.14
CA PRO A 185 11.89 -22.63 -6.39
C PRO A 185 12.82 -22.79 -5.19
N TYR A 186 13.10 -21.70 -4.46
CA TYR A 186 13.86 -21.76 -3.22
C TYR A 186 13.22 -22.71 -2.22
N ARG A 187 11.90 -22.62 -1.98
CA ARG A 187 11.16 -23.51 -1.06
C ARG A 187 11.16 -24.97 -1.51
N LEU A 188 11.17 -25.24 -2.81
CA LEU A 188 11.25 -26.58 -3.39
C LEU A 188 12.68 -27.18 -3.31
N SER A 189 13.71 -26.35 -3.22
CA SER A 189 15.11 -26.80 -3.13
C SER A 189 15.44 -27.48 -1.80
N ASN A 190 16.46 -28.34 -1.81
CA ASN A 190 17.00 -28.97 -0.61
C ASN A 190 17.97 -28.07 0.20
N LYS A 191 18.07 -26.78 -0.15
CA LYS A 191 18.95 -25.76 0.46
C LYS A 191 20.47 -25.96 0.27
N LYS A 192 20.92 -26.92 -0.56
CA LYS A 192 22.33 -27.07 -0.98
C LYS A 192 22.49 -26.58 -2.41
N GLU A 193 23.55 -25.83 -2.73
CA GLU A 193 23.76 -25.28 -4.09
C GLU A 193 22.49 -24.66 -4.71
N VAL A 194 21.85 -23.78 -3.93
CA VAL A 194 20.46 -23.36 -4.16
C VAL A 194 20.26 -22.64 -5.48
N GLU A 195 21.25 -21.85 -5.91
CA GLU A 195 21.19 -21.10 -7.15
C GLU A 195 20.99 -22.02 -8.36
N LYS A 196 21.74 -23.13 -8.43
CA LYS A 196 21.62 -24.11 -9.52
C LYS A 196 20.23 -24.74 -9.55
N GLN A 197 19.70 -25.13 -8.38
CA GLN A 197 18.37 -25.73 -8.27
C GLN A 197 17.25 -24.75 -8.62
N ILE A 198 17.39 -23.47 -8.27
CA ILE A 198 16.45 -22.44 -8.69
C ILE A 198 16.48 -22.30 -10.21
N MET A 199 17.66 -22.16 -10.80
CA MET A 199 17.82 -22.00 -12.25
C MET A 199 17.30 -23.20 -13.05
N GLU A 200 17.48 -24.42 -12.55
CA GLU A 200 16.94 -25.64 -13.17
C GLU A 200 15.41 -25.72 -13.07
N ASN A 201 14.80 -25.27 -11.97
CA ASN A 201 13.34 -25.25 -11.81
C ASN A 201 12.67 -24.19 -12.68
N ILE A 202 13.28 -23.03 -12.88
CA ILE A 202 12.72 -21.95 -13.72
C ILE A 202 12.68 -22.34 -15.20
N ARG A 203 13.60 -23.20 -15.65
CA ARG A 203 13.75 -23.61 -17.06
C ARG A 203 12.81 -24.75 -17.50
N ARG A 204 12.06 -25.34 -16.57
CA ARG A 204 11.07 -26.39 -16.86
C ARG A 204 9.72 -25.78 -17.17
#